data_AF-A0A3N4H3X2-F1
#
_entry.id   AF-A0A3N4H3X2-F1
#
_cell.length_a   1.000
_cell.length_b   1.000
_cell.length_c   1.000
_cell.angle_alpha   90.00
_cell.angle_beta   90.00
_cell.angle_gamma   90.00
#
_symmetry.space_group_name_H-M   'P 1'
#
loop_
_entity.id
_entity.type
_entity.pdbx_description
1 polymer ?
#
loop_
_entity_poly.entity_id
_entity_poly.type
_entity_poly.pdbx_seq_one_letter_code
_entity_poly.pdbx_strand_id
1 'polypeptide(L)'
;MNRIIFVTGAPGTGKSTYVKKHFIDTAKYYVLDMAFESQKVFGSYDALENEDIVEIYNSLSENGLLALFDGKDLVVEYCVVGFDEDLFGIIDFARKMGLETELIFLDVDAEDAWTRIQLSGKDYFPSFELKEPTLKILQGILEDFEFNQEIEQIFELGTDKGNIQFFKRKNEDSDLYFYNTYNTDFFEFEPEFEFEKKDGVNYLKQFNDFEDAFSHFLENFGILSLYPVKVNEKYKTEFQTVYKKQLSLDKVGEISGENLGKYLN
;
A
#
# COMPACT_ATOMS: atom_id res chain seq x y z
N MET A 1 -16.41 -1.90 1.82
CA MET A 1 -16.11 -0.77 0.95
C MET A 1 -15.52 0.28 1.85
N ASN A 2 -14.29 0.67 1.57
CA ASN A 2 -13.47 1.43 2.51
C ASN A 2 -13.72 2.92 2.29
N ARG A 3 -13.58 3.70 3.36
CA ARG A 3 -13.83 5.14 3.33
C ARG A 3 -12.69 5.90 3.99
N ILE A 4 -12.42 7.09 3.48
CA ILE A 4 -11.55 8.08 4.12
C ILE A 4 -12.42 9.15 4.77
N ILE A 5 -12.26 9.34 6.07
CA ILE A 5 -13.03 10.28 6.88
C ILE A 5 -12.07 11.37 7.36
N PHE A 6 -12.24 12.57 6.82
CA PHE A 6 -11.48 13.74 7.22
C PHE A 6 -12.18 14.42 8.39
N VAL A 7 -11.56 14.43 9.57
CA VAL A 7 -12.01 15.24 10.71
C VAL A 7 -11.21 16.52 10.71
N THR A 8 -11.87 17.61 10.33
CA THR A 8 -11.22 18.88 10.03
C THR A 8 -11.76 20.05 10.85
N GLY A 9 -11.01 21.14 10.86
CA GLY A 9 -11.29 22.39 11.58
C GLY A 9 -10.02 23.11 12.00
N ALA A 10 -10.18 24.36 12.43
CA ALA A 10 -9.09 25.19 12.91
C ALA A 10 -8.39 24.58 14.15
N PRO A 11 -7.18 25.04 14.52
CA PRO A 11 -6.55 24.71 15.80
C PRO A 11 -7.51 24.97 16.99
N GLY A 12 -7.54 24.07 17.97
CA GLY A 12 -8.37 24.22 19.19
C GLY A 12 -9.86 23.86 19.07
N THR A 13 -10.35 23.47 17.89
CA THR A 13 -11.77 23.09 17.69
C THR A 13 -12.18 21.78 18.39
N GLY A 14 -11.20 20.97 18.81
CA GLY A 14 -11.44 19.71 19.53
C GLY A 14 -11.43 18.46 18.65
N LYS A 15 -10.80 18.52 17.46
CA LYS A 15 -10.64 17.39 16.53
C LYS A 15 -10.17 16.10 17.22
N SER A 16 -9.04 16.13 17.92
CA SER A 16 -8.50 14.94 18.58
C SER A 16 -9.41 14.38 19.68
N THR A 17 -10.18 15.25 20.35
CA THR A 17 -11.20 14.81 21.32
C THR A 17 -12.38 14.13 20.62
N TYR A 18 -12.83 14.71 19.50
CA TYR A 18 -13.88 14.13 18.67
C TYR A 18 -13.45 12.77 18.12
N VAL A 19 -12.23 12.67 17.60
CA VAL A 19 -11.69 11.43 17.03
C VAL A 19 -11.67 10.32 18.08
N LYS A 20 -11.09 10.58 19.26
CA LYS A 20 -11.02 9.61 20.37
C LYS A 20 -12.39 9.14 20.84
N LYS A 21 -13.41 9.99 20.76
CA LYS A 21 -14.77 9.66 21.21
C LYS A 21 -15.57 8.87 20.16
N HIS A 22 -15.40 9.19 18.88
CA HIS A 22 -16.25 8.68 17.80
C HIS A 22 -15.62 7.54 16.99
N PHE A 23 -14.29 7.38 17.02
CA PHE A 23 -13.55 6.39 16.24
C PHE A 23 -12.66 5.50 17.12
N ILE A 24 -13.21 4.98 18.22
CA ILE A 24 -12.49 4.14 19.19
C ILE A 24 -12.40 2.66 18.77
N ASP A 25 -13.29 2.21 17.87
CA ASP A 25 -13.36 0.82 17.44
C ASP A 25 -12.24 0.50 16.43
N THR A 26 -11.11 -0.01 16.91
CA THR A 26 -9.93 -0.33 16.11
C THR A 26 -10.12 -1.50 15.14
N ALA A 27 -11.21 -2.27 15.29
CA ALA A 27 -11.58 -3.28 14.31
C ALA A 27 -12.18 -2.63 13.04
N LYS A 28 -12.81 -1.46 13.19
CA LYS A 28 -13.46 -0.73 12.11
C LYS A 28 -12.65 0.45 11.58
N TYR A 29 -11.90 1.13 12.44
CA TYR A 29 -11.22 2.38 12.14
C TYR A 29 -9.71 2.26 12.33
N TYR A 30 -8.97 2.93 11.47
CA TYR A 30 -7.58 3.28 11.70
C TYR A 30 -7.45 4.81 11.68
N VAL A 31 -6.85 5.37 12.72
CA VAL A 31 -6.71 6.82 12.88
C VAL A 31 -5.29 7.22 12.48
N LEU A 32 -5.19 8.07 11.47
CA LEU A 32 -3.96 8.72 11.06
C LEU A 32 -3.83 10.02 11.88
N ASP A 33 -3.10 9.92 13.00
CA ASP A 33 -2.82 11.01 13.93
C ASP A 33 -1.33 10.97 14.32
N MET A 34 -0.56 11.87 13.71
CA MET A 34 0.89 11.97 13.95
C MET A 34 1.23 12.39 15.37
N ALA A 35 0.44 13.27 15.98
CA ALA A 35 0.68 13.72 17.35
C ALA A 35 0.49 12.56 18.32
N PHE A 36 -0.55 11.75 18.11
CA PHE A 36 -0.79 10.55 18.89
C PHE A 36 0.31 9.50 18.69
N GLU A 37 0.73 9.24 17.44
CA GLU A 37 1.78 8.25 17.18
C GLU A 37 3.13 8.68 17.77
N SER A 38 3.47 9.96 17.70
CA SER A 38 4.66 10.53 18.35
C SER A 38 4.66 10.28 19.86
N GLN A 39 3.55 10.60 20.54
CA GLN A 39 3.38 10.36 21.97
C GLN A 39 3.42 8.87 22.33
N LYS A 40 2.88 8.01 21.47
CA LYS A 40 2.86 6.56 21.67
C LYS A 40 4.25 5.94 21.55
N VAL A 41 5.05 6.37 20.57
CA VAL A 41 6.38 5.81 20.29
C VAL A 41 7.46 6.43 21.17
N PHE A 42 7.45 7.76 21.32
CA PHE A 42 8.54 8.51 21.97
C PHE A 42 8.15 9.10 23.33
N GLY A 43 6.86 9.11 23.69
CA GLY A 43 6.39 9.72 24.94
C GLY A 43 6.46 11.25 24.96
N SER A 44 6.76 11.89 23.83
CA SER A 44 6.80 13.34 23.67
C SER A 44 6.41 13.73 22.24
N TYR A 45 6.33 15.03 21.98
CA TYR A 45 6.14 15.57 20.62
C TYR A 45 7.46 15.96 19.95
N ASP A 46 8.60 15.84 20.65
CA ASP A 46 9.90 16.32 20.15
C ASP A 46 10.30 15.61 18.85
N ALA A 47 9.84 14.35 18.69
CA ALA A 47 10.05 13.56 17.48
C ALA A 47 9.38 14.16 16.23
N LEU A 48 8.41 15.06 16.37
CA LEU A 48 7.78 15.76 15.25
C LEU A 48 8.63 16.92 14.73
N GLU A 49 9.67 17.32 15.46
CA GLU A 49 10.53 18.46 15.14
C GLU A 49 11.96 18.05 14.75
N ASN A 50 12.28 16.76 14.78
CA ASN A 50 13.63 16.23 14.58
C ASN A 50 13.67 15.10 13.52
N GLU A 51 14.81 14.41 13.41
CA GLU A 51 15.02 13.32 12.45
C GLU A 51 14.16 12.07 12.74
N ASP A 52 13.68 11.90 13.98
CA ASP A 52 12.87 10.75 14.40
C ASP A 52 11.46 10.78 13.79
N ILE A 53 11.04 11.90 13.17
CA ILE A 53 9.77 12.03 12.46
C ILE A 53 9.60 10.97 11.37
N VAL A 54 10.71 10.48 10.81
CA VAL A 54 10.72 9.43 9.77
C VAL A 54 10.14 8.11 10.30
N GLU A 55 10.37 7.76 11.56
CA GLU A 55 9.79 6.55 12.16
C GLU A 55 8.27 6.66 12.27
N ILE A 56 7.77 7.87 12.59
CA ILE A 56 6.33 8.16 12.62
C ILE A 56 5.72 8.04 11.22
N TYR A 57 6.41 8.57 10.20
CA TYR A 57 5.95 8.48 8.81
C TYR A 57 5.83 7.02 8.38
N ASN A 58 6.89 6.24 8.57
CA ASN A 58 6.91 4.83 8.16
C ASN A 58 5.82 4.03 8.88
N SER A 59 5.69 4.21 10.20
CA SER A 59 4.65 3.54 10.99
C SER A 59 3.25 3.88 10.48
N LEU A 60 2.96 5.17 10.25
CA LEU A 60 1.63 5.58 9.82
C LEU A 60 1.30 5.14 8.39
N SER A 61 2.27 5.20 7.48
CA SER A 61 2.13 4.76 6.09
C SER A 61 1.84 3.26 6.02
N GLU A 62 2.68 2.43 6.65
CA GLU A 62 2.55 0.97 6.60
C GLU A 62 1.22 0.53 7.22
N ASN A 63 0.91 0.99 8.43
CA ASN A 63 -0.30 0.59 9.13
C ASN A 63 -1.57 1.15 8.46
N GLY A 64 -1.49 2.34 7.88
CA GLY A 64 -2.60 2.94 7.13
C GLY A 64 -2.92 2.16 5.86
N LEU A 65 -1.90 1.75 5.11
CA LEU A 65 -2.06 0.90 3.93
C LEU A 65 -2.67 -0.46 4.29
N LEU A 66 -2.13 -1.13 5.32
CA LEU A 66 -2.66 -2.41 5.80
C LEU A 66 -4.12 -2.29 6.26
N ALA A 67 -4.47 -1.19 6.94
CA ALA A 67 -5.84 -0.94 7.38
C ALA A 67 -6.81 -0.85 6.20
N LEU A 68 -6.42 -0.23 5.08
CA LEU A 68 -7.23 -0.24 3.87
C LEU A 68 -7.40 -1.66 3.32
N PHE A 69 -6.35 -2.47 3.23
CA PHE A 69 -6.51 -3.87 2.77
C PHE A 69 -7.40 -4.72 3.68
N ASP A 70 -7.35 -4.48 4.99
CA ASP A 70 -8.22 -5.12 5.98
C ASP A 70 -9.68 -4.67 5.90
N GLY A 71 -9.99 -3.68 5.05
CA GLY A 71 -11.33 -3.17 4.85
C GLY A 71 -11.78 -2.14 5.88
N LYS A 72 -10.84 -1.51 6.61
CA LYS A 72 -11.11 -0.49 7.62
C LYS A 72 -11.32 0.89 6.99
N ASP A 73 -11.99 1.75 7.74
CA ASP A 73 -12.10 3.17 7.43
C ASP A 73 -10.83 3.89 7.92
N LEU A 74 -10.22 4.72 7.07
CA LEU A 74 -9.15 5.63 7.46
C LEU A 74 -9.75 6.92 8.00
N VAL A 75 -9.39 7.29 9.23
CA VAL A 75 -9.79 8.56 9.86
C VAL A 75 -8.58 9.47 9.90
N VAL A 76 -8.65 10.60 9.21
CA VAL A 76 -7.55 11.56 9.08
C VAL A 76 -7.90 12.79 9.90
N GLU A 77 -7.14 13.04 10.96
CA GLU A 77 -7.22 14.33 11.65
C GLU A 77 -6.44 15.36 10.85
N TYR A 78 -7.13 16.41 10.40
CA TYR A 78 -6.56 17.38 9.48
C TYR A 78 -6.87 18.81 9.90
N CYS A 79 -5.91 19.72 9.78
CA CYS A 79 -6.10 21.12 10.16
C CYS A 79 -6.41 21.97 8.94
N VAL A 80 -7.56 22.65 8.95
CA VAL A 80 -7.95 23.58 7.88
C VAL A 80 -8.27 24.95 8.46
N VAL A 81 -7.71 25.98 7.84
CA VAL A 81 -8.07 27.38 8.08
C VAL A 81 -8.35 28.01 6.72
N GLY A 82 -9.63 28.17 6.39
CA GLY A 82 -10.06 28.69 5.09
C GLY A 82 -10.18 27.60 4.01
N PHE A 83 -9.99 28.00 2.74
CA PHE A 83 -10.02 27.08 1.61
C PHE A 83 -8.68 26.36 1.46
N ASP A 84 -8.73 25.07 1.12
CA ASP A 84 -7.58 24.17 1.10
C ASP A 84 -7.59 23.30 -0.15
N GLU A 85 -6.89 23.74 -1.20
CA GLU A 85 -6.85 23.04 -2.50
C GLU A 85 -6.26 21.64 -2.38
N ASP A 86 -5.26 21.46 -1.53
CA ASP A 86 -4.56 20.18 -1.37
C ASP A 86 -5.48 19.11 -0.74
N LEU A 87 -6.30 19.52 0.25
CA LEU A 87 -7.33 18.65 0.82
C LEU A 87 -8.37 18.22 -0.23
N PHE A 88 -8.83 19.14 -1.08
CA PHE A 88 -9.80 18.77 -2.12
C PHE A 88 -9.15 17.91 -3.21
N GLY A 89 -7.88 18.17 -3.55
CA GLY A 89 -7.09 17.34 -4.45
C GLY A 89 -7.01 15.89 -3.96
N ILE A 90 -6.70 15.67 -2.68
CA ILE A 90 -6.59 14.32 -2.12
C ILE A 90 -7.95 13.61 -2.01
N ILE A 91 -9.02 14.36 -1.72
CA ILE A 91 -10.40 13.82 -1.72
C ILE A 91 -10.78 13.34 -3.12
N ASP A 92 -10.50 14.14 -4.16
CA ASP A 92 -10.81 13.78 -5.54
C ASP A 92 -9.94 12.61 -6.02
N PHE A 93 -8.68 12.54 -5.59
CA PHE A 93 -7.80 11.40 -5.85
C PHE A 93 -8.37 10.11 -5.25
N ALA A 94 -8.72 10.10 -3.96
CA ALA A 94 -9.32 8.94 -3.30
C ALA A 94 -10.63 8.48 -3.97
N ARG A 95 -11.49 9.42 -4.39
CA ARG A 95 -12.74 9.10 -5.11
C ARG A 95 -12.50 8.44 -6.46
N LYS A 96 -11.48 8.87 -7.21
CA LYS A 96 -11.13 8.26 -8.50
C LYS A 96 -10.73 6.79 -8.34
N MET A 97 -10.10 6.46 -7.21
CA MET A 97 -9.75 5.09 -6.82
C MET A 97 -10.92 4.27 -6.25
N GLY A 98 -12.14 4.82 -6.28
CA GLY A 98 -13.35 4.13 -5.82
C GLY A 98 -13.54 4.10 -4.30
N LEU A 99 -12.76 4.89 -3.54
CA LEU A 99 -12.96 5.05 -2.11
C LEU A 99 -14.08 6.06 -1.82
N GLU A 100 -14.90 5.76 -0.82
CA GLU A 100 -15.81 6.77 -0.28
C GLU A 100 -15.03 7.82 0.52
N THR A 101 -15.49 9.07 0.50
CA THR A 101 -14.88 10.16 1.27
C THR A 101 -15.95 10.86 2.10
N GLU A 102 -15.67 11.11 3.37
CA GLU A 102 -16.49 11.92 4.27
C GLU A 102 -15.67 13.08 4.84
N LEU A 103 -16.29 14.26 4.95
CA LEU A 103 -15.69 15.43 5.56
C LEU A 103 -16.52 15.86 6.77
N ILE A 104 -15.93 15.82 7.95
CA ILE A 104 -16.51 16.26 9.22
C ILE A 104 -15.82 17.56 9.62
N PHE A 105 -16.52 18.68 9.48
CA PHE A 105 -15.99 19.99 9.85
C PHE A 105 -16.43 20.36 11.28
N LEU A 106 -15.47 20.58 12.17
CA LEU A 106 -15.68 21.06 13.53
C LEU A 106 -15.39 22.55 13.60
N ASP A 107 -16.36 23.30 14.11
CA ASP A 107 -16.26 24.75 14.28
C ASP A 107 -16.50 25.13 15.75
N VAL A 108 -15.85 26.20 16.19
CA VAL A 108 -16.02 26.80 17.52
C VAL A 108 -15.60 28.28 17.44
N ASP A 109 -16.17 29.10 18.31
CA ASP A 109 -15.74 30.48 18.46
C ASP A 109 -14.22 30.58 18.70
N ALA A 110 -13.58 31.53 18.02
CA ALA A 110 -12.12 31.66 18.02
C ALA A 110 -11.56 31.90 19.44
N GLU A 111 -12.29 32.63 20.29
CA GLU A 111 -11.91 32.87 21.69
C GLU A 111 -11.90 31.56 22.52
N ASP A 112 -12.87 30.68 22.27
CA ASP A 112 -12.96 29.38 22.93
C ASP A 112 -11.86 28.43 22.44
N ALA A 113 -11.60 28.39 21.13
CA ALA A 113 -10.49 27.63 20.55
C ALA A 113 -9.15 28.07 21.16
N TRP A 114 -8.92 29.38 21.25
CA TRP A 114 -7.71 29.94 21.85
C TRP A 114 -7.58 29.60 23.33
N THR A 115 -8.67 29.75 24.09
CA THR A 115 -8.71 29.38 25.52
C THR A 115 -8.35 27.90 25.72
N ARG A 116 -8.86 27.01 24.87
CA ARG A 116 -8.52 25.57 24.93
C ARG A 116 -7.05 25.31 24.65
N ILE A 117 -6.47 25.95 23.63
CA ILE A 117 -5.04 25.83 23.32
C ILE A 117 -4.19 26.25 24.52
N GLN A 118 -4.54 27.38 25.15
CA GLN A 118 -3.84 27.87 26.33
C GLN A 118 -3.93 26.91 27.53
N LEU A 119 -5.10 26.30 27.74
CA LEU A 119 -5.32 25.33 28.83
C LEU A 119 -4.53 24.03 28.64
N SER A 120 -4.30 23.61 27.40
CA SER A 120 -3.54 22.39 27.08
C SER A 120 -2.03 22.52 27.34
N GLY A 121 -1.48 23.75 27.34
CA GLY A 121 -0.10 24.00 27.74
C GLY A 121 0.93 23.20 26.93
N LYS A 122 1.76 22.41 27.62
CA LYS A 122 2.81 21.57 27.00
C LYS A 122 2.28 20.31 26.32
N ASP A 123 1.04 19.93 26.61
CA ASP A 123 0.38 18.75 26.04
C ASP A 123 -0.31 19.08 24.71
N TYR A 124 0.00 20.25 24.13
CA TYR A 124 -0.53 20.69 22.84
C TYR A 124 0.59 20.78 21.81
N PHE A 125 0.45 19.99 20.74
CA PHE A 125 1.22 20.18 19.52
C PHE A 125 0.38 21.00 18.52
N PRO A 126 0.93 22.03 17.86
CA PRO A 126 0.16 22.85 16.93
C PRO A 126 -0.29 22.07 15.68
N SER A 127 -1.61 21.79 15.59
CA SER A 127 -2.14 20.95 14.49
C SER A 127 -1.92 21.53 13.08
N PHE A 128 -1.65 22.83 12.95
CA PHE A 128 -1.36 23.45 11.66
C PHE A 128 0.02 23.03 11.11
N GLU A 129 0.96 22.65 11.98
CA GLU A 129 2.29 22.17 11.57
C GLU A 129 2.23 20.76 10.99
N LEU A 130 1.21 19.99 11.38
CA LEU A 130 0.98 18.63 10.89
C LEU A 130 0.20 18.57 9.57
N LYS A 131 -0.25 19.70 9.04
CA LYS A 131 -1.08 19.76 7.83
C LYS A 131 -0.39 19.08 6.64
N GLU A 132 0.76 19.61 6.22
CA GLU A 132 1.51 19.09 5.07
C GLU A 132 2.05 17.67 5.29
N PRO A 133 2.65 17.34 6.46
CA PRO A 133 3.07 15.96 6.75
C PRO A 133 1.94 14.94 6.65
N THR A 134 0.76 15.26 7.18
CA THR A 134 -0.41 14.37 7.16
C THR A 134 -0.85 14.07 5.74
N LEU A 135 -0.91 15.09 4.86
CA LEU A 135 -1.25 14.89 3.46
C LEU A 135 -0.21 14.05 2.73
N LYS A 136 1.08 14.26 2.97
CA LYS A 136 2.13 13.45 2.35
C LYS A 136 2.03 11.97 2.70
N ILE A 137 1.80 11.65 3.98
CA ILE A 137 1.58 10.27 4.43
C ILE A 137 0.33 9.69 3.75
N LEU A 138 -0.78 10.42 3.78
CA LEU A 138 -2.03 9.97 3.17
C LEU A 138 -1.89 9.76 1.65
N GLN A 139 -1.19 10.65 0.96
CA GLN A 139 -0.92 10.52 -0.46
C GLN A 139 -0.11 9.26 -0.75
N GLY A 140 0.98 9.01 -0.01
CA GLY A 140 1.76 7.78 -0.16
C GLY A 140 0.91 6.52 0.07
N ILE A 141 0.07 6.51 1.11
CA ILE A 141 -0.87 5.40 1.36
C ILE A 141 -1.80 5.17 0.17
N LEU A 142 -2.34 6.25 -0.42
CA LEU A 142 -3.27 6.14 -1.54
C LEU A 142 -2.57 5.71 -2.82
N GLU A 143 -1.39 6.24 -3.12
CA GLU A 143 -0.57 5.80 -4.25
C GLU A 143 -0.24 4.30 -4.12
N ASP A 144 0.21 3.85 -2.94
CA ASP A 144 0.48 2.44 -2.67
C ASP A 144 -0.78 1.58 -2.77
N PHE A 145 -1.93 2.09 -2.30
CA PHE A 145 -3.20 1.37 -2.37
C PHE A 145 -3.73 1.24 -3.80
N GLU A 146 -3.65 2.32 -4.60
CA GLU A 146 -3.96 2.30 -6.04
C GLU A 146 -3.07 1.28 -6.74
N PHE A 147 -1.76 1.38 -6.48
CA PHE A 147 -0.76 0.51 -7.04
C PHE A 147 -1.09 -0.97 -6.85
N ASN A 148 -1.58 -1.33 -5.66
CA ASN A 148 -1.91 -2.71 -5.31
C ASN A 148 -3.29 -3.17 -5.77
N GLN A 149 -4.27 -2.28 -5.94
CA GLN A 149 -5.57 -2.66 -6.50
C GLN A 149 -5.48 -3.12 -7.96
N GLU A 150 -4.52 -2.59 -8.69
CA GLU A 150 -4.33 -2.89 -10.11
C GLU A 150 -3.54 -4.18 -10.37
N ILE A 151 -3.13 -4.88 -9.31
CA ILE A 151 -2.34 -6.11 -9.38
C ILE A 151 -3.26 -7.34 -9.39
N GLU A 152 -3.41 -7.96 -10.56
CA GLU A 152 -4.03 -9.26 -10.74
C GLU A 152 -2.97 -10.38 -10.64
N GLN A 153 -3.07 -11.22 -9.60
CA GLN A 153 -2.26 -12.43 -9.53
C GLN A 153 -2.69 -13.41 -10.63
N ILE A 154 -1.75 -13.79 -11.49
CA ILE A 154 -1.97 -14.74 -12.59
C ILE A 154 -1.84 -16.16 -12.07
N PHE A 155 -0.74 -16.48 -11.38
CA PHE A 155 -0.50 -17.80 -10.80
C PHE A 155 0.50 -17.76 -9.65
N GLU A 156 0.58 -18.87 -8.94
CA GLU A 156 1.54 -19.17 -7.90
C GLU A 156 2.14 -20.55 -8.18
N LEU A 157 3.47 -20.60 -8.22
CA LEU A 157 4.24 -21.82 -8.40
C LEU A 157 5.08 -22.06 -7.16
N GLY A 158 5.04 -23.28 -6.65
CA GLY A 158 5.94 -23.73 -5.60
C GLY A 158 7.27 -24.17 -6.17
N THR A 159 8.33 -23.93 -5.41
CA THR A 159 9.68 -24.46 -5.62
C THR A 159 10.08 -25.31 -4.41
N ASP A 160 11.32 -25.80 -4.41
CA ASP A 160 11.97 -26.40 -3.25
C ASP A 160 12.30 -25.39 -2.13
N LYS A 161 12.35 -24.09 -2.47
CA LYS A 161 12.76 -23.01 -1.55
C LYS A 161 11.60 -22.11 -1.07
N GLY A 162 10.43 -22.24 -1.66
CA GLY A 162 9.25 -21.43 -1.35
C GLY A 162 8.39 -21.15 -2.58
N ASN A 163 7.49 -20.19 -2.47
CA ASN A 163 6.54 -19.90 -3.55
C ASN A 163 7.03 -18.70 -4.39
N ILE A 164 6.68 -18.74 -5.67
CA ILE A 164 6.87 -17.67 -6.63
C ILE A 164 5.49 -17.26 -7.12
N GLN A 165 5.20 -15.97 -7.03
CA GLN A 165 3.92 -15.40 -7.44
C GLN A 165 4.13 -14.56 -8.68
N PHE A 166 3.26 -14.74 -9.67
CA PHE A 166 3.31 -14.03 -10.94
C PHE A 166 2.11 -13.13 -11.07
N PHE A 167 2.35 -11.90 -11.48
CA PHE A 167 1.39 -10.81 -11.44
C PHE A 167 1.25 -10.12 -12.78
N LYS A 168 0.07 -9.57 -12.98
CA LYS A 168 -0.26 -8.61 -14.02
C LYS A 168 -0.68 -7.31 -13.33
N ARG A 169 -0.08 -6.18 -13.70
CA ARG A 169 -0.57 -4.85 -13.33
C ARG A 169 -1.11 -4.16 -14.56
N LYS A 170 -2.19 -3.42 -14.41
CA LYS A 170 -2.59 -2.47 -15.45
C LYS A 170 -1.79 -1.19 -15.28
N ASN A 171 -1.26 -0.63 -16.36
CA ASN A 171 -0.71 0.71 -16.42
C ASN A 171 -1.55 1.50 -17.43
N GLU A 172 -1.62 2.82 -17.33
CA GLU A 172 -2.59 3.71 -18.01
C GLU A 172 -2.96 3.27 -19.45
N ASP A 173 -1.97 2.86 -20.25
CA ASP A 173 -2.14 2.40 -21.64
C ASP A 173 -1.67 0.96 -21.93
N SER A 174 -1.13 0.21 -20.95
CA SER A 174 -0.55 -1.12 -21.18
C SER A 174 -0.62 -2.06 -19.99
N ASP A 175 -0.53 -3.35 -20.25
CA ASP A 175 -0.38 -4.35 -19.20
C ASP A 175 1.10 -4.56 -18.89
N LEU A 176 1.44 -4.59 -17.60
CA LEU A 176 2.77 -4.90 -17.10
C LEU A 176 2.77 -6.24 -16.37
N TYR A 177 3.83 -7.01 -16.53
CA TYR A 177 3.98 -8.34 -15.96
C TYR A 177 5.25 -8.40 -15.12
N PHE A 178 5.20 -9.09 -13.97
CA PHE A 178 6.34 -9.28 -13.07
C PHE A 178 6.10 -10.49 -12.15
N TYR A 179 7.14 -10.94 -11.45
CA TYR A 179 7.03 -12.04 -10.49
C TYR A 179 7.87 -11.81 -9.24
N ASN A 180 7.34 -12.21 -8.08
CA ASN A 180 8.04 -12.17 -6.80
C ASN A 180 8.54 -13.56 -6.43
N THR A 181 9.69 -13.59 -5.78
CA THR A 181 10.32 -14.82 -5.32
C THR A 181 10.20 -14.95 -3.80
N TYR A 182 10.50 -16.14 -3.27
CA TYR A 182 10.55 -16.40 -1.83
C TYR A 182 11.57 -15.56 -1.04
N ASN A 183 12.41 -14.77 -1.71
CA ASN A 183 13.38 -13.86 -1.09
C ASN A 183 12.98 -12.38 -1.21
N THR A 184 11.79 -12.07 -1.74
CA THR A 184 11.37 -10.70 -2.04
C THR A 184 10.25 -10.28 -1.09
N ASP A 185 10.61 -9.68 0.04
CA ASP A 185 9.64 -9.25 1.07
C ASP A 185 8.93 -7.93 0.71
N PHE A 186 9.48 -7.13 -0.21
CA PHE A 186 8.94 -5.81 -0.61
C PHE A 186 9.00 -5.58 -2.12
N PHE A 187 8.03 -4.82 -2.65
CA PHE A 187 7.97 -4.41 -4.06
C PHE A 187 8.78 -3.12 -4.28
N GLU A 188 10.07 -3.21 -4.61
CA GLU A 188 10.75 -2.08 -5.27
C GLU A 188 10.94 -2.43 -6.74
N PHE A 189 10.24 -1.72 -7.63
CA PHE A 189 10.40 -1.90 -9.07
C PHE A 189 11.73 -1.35 -9.54
N GLU A 190 12.32 -1.99 -10.55
CA GLU A 190 13.54 -1.50 -11.17
C GLU A 190 13.30 -0.08 -11.71
N PRO A 191 14.02 0.94 -11.21
CA PRO A 191 13.88 2.30 -11.71
C PRO A 191 14.42 2.37 -13.15
N GLU A 192 13.88 3.30 -13.94
CA GLU A 192 14.25 3.46 -15.35
C GLU A 192 15.71 3.87 -15.51
N PHE A 193 16.25 4.64 -14.55
CA PHE A 193 17.61 5.13 -14.60
C PHE A 193 18.53 4.46 -13.57
N GLU A 194 19.72 4.08 -14.01
CA GLU A 194 20.71 3.36 -13.19
C GLU A 194 21.14 4.15 -11.94
N PHE A 195 21.12 5.49 -11.98
CA PHE A 195 21.51 6.33 -10.84
C PHE A 195 20.48 6.33 -9.70
N GLU A 196 19.26 5.86 -9.96
CA GLU A 196 18.18 5.73 -8.96
C GLU A 196 18.25 4.40 -8.22
N LYS A 197 19.07 3.45 -8.71
CA LYS A 197 19.28 2.15 -8.06
C LYS A 197 20.11 2.33 -6.79
N LYS A 198 19.60 1.79 -5.69
CA LYS A 198 20.24 1.72 -4.39
C LYS A 198 21.00 0.41 -4.25
N ASP A 199 22.22 0.49 -3.73
CA ASP A 199 23.02 -0.70 -3.44
C ASP A 199 22.33 -1.58 -2.39
N GLY A 200 22.24 -2.88 -2.68
CA GLY A 200 21.65 -3.88 -1.79
C GLY A 200 20.13 -4.07 -1.92
N VAL A 201 19.46 -3.36 -2.85
CA VAL A 201 18.05 -3.57 -3.16
C VAL A 201 17.88 -4.57 -4.29
N ASN A 202 17.00 -5.57 -4.09
CA ASN A 202 16.58 -6.48 -5.15
C ASN A 202 15.38 -5.88 -5.87
N TYR A 203 15.63 -5.29 -7.04
CA TYR A 203 14.58 -4.71 -7.86
C TYR A 203 13.76 -5.75 -8.60
N LEU A 204 12.44 -5.55 -8.65
CA LEU A 204 11.51 -6.32 -9.46
C LEU A 204 11.57 -5.84 -10.91
N LYS A 205 11.90 -6.76 -11.81
CA LYS A 205 11.91 -6.51 -13.24
C LYS A 205 10.49 -6.54 -13.80
N GLN A 206 10.16 -5.54 -14.62
CA GLN A 206 8.87 -5.40 -15.28
C GLN A 206 8.99 -5.73 -16.77
N PHE A 207 7.92 -6.29 -17.33
CA PHE A 207 7.82 -6.69 -18.72
C PHE A 207 6.52 -6.15 -19.31
N ASN A 208 6.54 -5.72 -20.58
CA ASN A 208 5.37 -5.17 -21.27
C ASN A 208 4.45 -6.25 -21.87
N ASP A 209 4.87 -7.52 -21.83
CA ASP A 209 4.09 -8.64 -22.30
C ASP A 209 4.32 -9.90 -21.45
N PHE A 210 3.33 -10.78 -21.48
CA PHE A 210 3.32 -12.00 -20.68
C PHE A 210 4.36 -13.02 -21.17
N GLU A 211 4.61 -13.11 -22.47
CA GLU A 211 5.47 -14.15 -23.06
C GLU A 211 6.94 -13.90 -22.70
N ASP A 212 7.41 -12.65 -22.75
CA ASP A 212 8.74 -12.24 -22.34
C ASP A 212 8.93 -12.43 -20.84
N ALA A 213 7.95 -11.99 -20.03
CA ALA A 213 7.97 -12.15 -18.58
C ALA A 213 8.06 -13.64 -18.17
N PHE A 214 7.28 -14.49 -18.84
CA PHE A 214 7.24 -15.92 -18.57
C PHE A 214 8.50 -16.64 -19.06
N SER A 215 9.04 -16.23 -20.21
CA SER A 215 10.30 -16.78 -20.73
C SER A 215 11.46 -16.45 -19.79
N HIS A 216 11.57 -15.19 -19.35
CA HIS A 216 12.57 -14.77 -18.37
C HIS A 216 12.40 -15.49 -17.02
N PHE A 217 11.16 -15.70 -16.59
CA PHE A 217 10.87 -16.49 -15.40
C PHE A 217 11.39 -17.93 -15.54
N LEU A 218 11.12 -18.60 -16.66
CA LEU A 218 11.56 -19.98 -16.90
C LEU A 218 13.08 -20.12 -17.00
N GLU A 219 13.78 -19.15 -17.58
CA GLU A 219 15.24 -19.13 -17.63
C GLU A 219 15.87 -19.09 -16.23
N ASN A 220 15.24 -18.40 -15.28
CA ASN A 220 15.76 -18.22 -13.93
C ASN A 220 15.50 -19.41 -12.99
N PHE A 221 14.38 -20.13 -13.17
CA PHE A 221 13.98 -21.20 -12.23
C PHE A 221 13.98 -22.60 -12.84
N GLY A 222 13.86 -22.74 -14.16
CA GLY A 222 13.73 -24.02 -14.86
C GLY A 222 12.40 -24.70 -14.56
N ILE A 223 11.65 -25.10 -15.61
CA ILE A 223 10.26 -25.53 -15.44
C ILE A 223 10.08 -26.79 -14.58
N LEU A 224 11.09 -27.66 -14.54
CA LEU A 224 11.06 -28.93 -13.82
C LEU A 224 11.15 -28.77 -12.29
N SER A 225 11.59 -27.60 -11.81
CA SER A 225 11.64 -27.29 -10.38
C SER A 225 10.34 -26.68 -9.86
N LEU A 226 9.38 -26.42 -10.76
CA LEU A 226 8.18 -25.63 -10.50
C LEU A 226 6.92 -26.49 -10.53
N TYR A 227 6.11 -26.41 -9.48
CA TYR A 227 4.80 -27.06 -9.43
C TYR A 227 3.70 -26.02 -9.19
N PRO A 228 2.56 -26.10 -9.92
CA PRO A 228 1.47 -25.15 -9.74
C PRO A 228 0.81 -25.31 -8.37
N VAL A 229 0.73 -24.21 -7.63
CA VAL A 229 0.02 -24.10 -6.34
C VAL A 229 -1.36 -23.50 -6.58
N LYS A 230 -1.42 -22.39 -7.32
CA LYS A 230 -2.66 -21.67 -7.65
C LYS A 230 -2.55 -21.09 -9.05
N VAL A 231 -3.61 -21.19 -9.84
CA VAL A 231 -3.68 -20.53 -11.16
C VAL A 231 -5.02 -19.82 -11.22
N ASN A 232 -5.01 -18.55 -11.57
CA ASN A 232 -6.23 -17.79 -11.82
C ASN A 232 -6.95 -18.42 -13.01
N GLU A 233 -8.24 -18.73 -12.84
CA GLU A 233 -9.04 -19.47 -13.84
C GLU A 233 -9.03 -18.81 -15.21
N LYS A 234 -9.00 -17.48 -15.28
CA LYS A 234 -8.91 -16.72 -16.52
C LYS A 234 -7.67 -17.04 -17.36
N TYR A 235 -6.57 -17.45 -16.71
CA TYR A 235 -5.27 -17.71 -17.33
C TYR A 235 -4.92 -19.19 -17.41
N LYS A 236 -5.85 -20.07 -16.99
CA LYS A 236 -5.60 -21.51 -16.89
C LYS A 236 -5.21 -22.11 -18.24
N THR A 237 -5.86 -21.71 -19.32
CA THR A 237 -5.61 -22.24 -20.67
C THR A 237 -4.25 -21.83 -21.20
N GLU A 238 -3.92 -20.55 -21.08
CA GLU A 238 -2.65 -19.95 -21.48
C GLU A 238 -1.50 -20.57 -20.69
N PHE A 239 -1.62 -20.60 -19.37
CA PHE A 239 -0.64 -21.22 -18.49
C PHE A 239 -0.41 -22.70 -18.86
N GLN A 240 -1.49 -23.48 -19.02
CA GLN A 240 -1.36 -24.89 -19.40
C GLN A 240 -0.72 -25.09 -20.77
N THR A 241 -1.02 -24.23 -21.74
CA THR A 241 -0.49 -24.33 -23.10
C THR A 241 1.03 -24.12 -23.10
N VAL A 242 1.49 -23.06 -22.44
CA VAL A 242 2.91 -22.72 -22.36
C VAL A 242 3.66 -23.75 -21.51
N TYR A 243 3.10 -24.13 -20.35
CA TYR A 243 3.71 -25.12 -19.46
C TYR A 243 3.86 -26.50 -20.14
N LYS A 244 2.85 -26.95 -20.91
CA LYS A 244 2.92 -28.19 -21.70
C LYS A 244 3.91 -28.09 -22.88
N LYS A 245 3.93 -26.96 -23.60
CA LYS A 245 4.87 -26.73 -24.71
C LYS A 245 6.31 -26.85 -24.21
N GLN A 246 6.63 -26.25 -23.07
CA GLN A 246 7.99 -26.29 -22.53
C GLN A 246 8.36 -27.66 -21.95
N LEU A 247 7.45 -28.34 -21.24
CA LEU A 247 7.65 -29.74 -20.85
C LEU A 247 7.89 -30.67 -22.05
N SER A 248 7.29 -30.37 -23.21
CA SER A 248 7.50 -31.17 -24.43
C SER A 248 8.85 -30.89 -25.10
N LEU A 249 9.40 -29.68 -24.92
CA LEU A 249 10.75 -29.32 -25.37
C LEU A 249 11.81 -29.94 -24.45
N ASP A 250 11.59 -29.94 -23.14
CA ASP A 250 12.49 -30.58 -22.16
C ASP A 250 12.43 -32.11 -22.22
N LYS A 251 11.30 -32.71 -22.64
CA LYS A 251 11.20 -34.17 -22.86
C LYS A 251 12.02 -34.71 -24.05
N VAL A 252 12.73 -33.86 -24.78
CA VAL A 252 13.80 -34.30 -25.70
C VAL A 252 15.09 -34.65 -24.93
N GLY A 253 15.17 -34.33 -23.63
CA GLY A 253 16.17 -34.83 -22.68
C GLY A 253 15.50 -35.41 -21.43
N GLU A 254 15.34 -36.73 -21.41
CA GLU A 254 14.94 -37.62 -20.29
C GLU A 254 14.53 -37.00 -18.94
N ILE A 255 13.30 -37.31 -18.46
CA ILE A 255 13.00 -37.97 -17.16
C ILE A 255 11.46 -38.13 -16.95
N SER A 256 11.08 -39.32 -16.47
CA SER A 256 9.79 -39.76 -15.91
C SER A 256 9.46 -39.05 -14.58
N GLY A 257 8.26 -38.61 -14.22
CA GLY A 257 6.94 -39.26 -14.22
C GLY A 257 6.23 -38.90 -12.89
N GLU A 258 4.89 -38.85 -12.92
CA GLU A 258 3.98 -38.90 -11.75
C GLU A 258 3.89 -37.68 -10.79
N ASN A 259 3.27 -36.58 -11.25
CA ASN A 259 2.44 -35.71 -10.38
C ASN A 259 1.53 -34.71 -11.14
N LEU A 260 1.63 -34.66 -12.47
CA LEU A 260 0.91 -33.70 -13.32
C LEU A 260 -0.61 -33.92 -13.47
N GLY A 261 -1.11 -35.13 -13.22
CA GLY A 261 -2.49 -35.49 -13.53
C GLY A 261 -3.55 -34.85 -12.61
N LYS A 262 -3.16 -34.31 -11.45
CA LYS A 262 -4.10 -33.78 -10.45
C LYS A 262 -4.44 -32.29 -10.61
N TYR A 263 -3.61 -31.55 -11.35
CA TYR A 263 -3.75 -30.08 -11.49
C TYR A 263 -4.12 -29.64 -12.91
N LEU A 264 -4.24 -30.59 -13.84
CA LEU A 264 -4.55 -30.34 -15.26
C LEU A 264 -6.00 -30.72 -15.65
N ASN A 265 -6.81 -31.22 -14.71
CA ASN A 265 -8.25 -31.43 -14.87
C ASN A 265 -9.01 -30.41 -14.01
#